data_AF-A0A1I4VA47-F1
#
_entry.id   AF-A0A1I4VA47-F1
#
_cell.length_a   1.000
_cell.length_b   1.000
_cell.length_c   1.000
_cell.angle_alpha   90.00
_cell.angle_beta   90.00
_cell.angle_gamma   90.00
#
_symmetry.space_group_name_H-M   'P 1'
#
loop_
_entity.id
_entity.type
_entity.pdbx_description
1 polymer ?
#
loop_
_entity_poly.entity_id
_entity_poly.type
_entity_poly.pdbx_seq_one_letter_code
_entity_poly.pdbx_strand_id
1 'polypeptide(L)'
;MFCVFKTRLFKVAVFVLVVISLLAAFAKLRHDSIVSERKASIRVASESAYNIIAYYYGQESVGLPRVEAQRRALDEISRIRYGGDDARTEYLYVYRMDGVNLHHVRKELIGTNVAAMLRDANGNYPVKDLINALQDKKSAYVESMFPRENDWRPVVKLQYVMRFEPWDWFVGTGVWMDDVEKQRDMYYWILVFAFSFVGLCVSVVVVWKWVVSVSQTRLDSLNVDKSGGENA
;
A
#
# COMPACT_ATOMS: atom_id res chain seq x y z
N MET A 1 -29.16 43.01 -0.29
CA MET A 1 -28.22 42.31 -1.19
C MET A 1 -27.06 41.63 -0.44
N PHE A 2 -26.38 42.29 0.52
CA PHE A 2 -25.25 41.73 1.29
C PHE A 2 -25.55 40.47 2.13
N CYS A 3 -26.74 40.34 2.73
CA CYS A 3 -27.10 39.19 3.58
C CYS A 3 -27.28 37.88 2.78
N VAL A 4 -27.83 37.98 1.57
CA VAL A 4 -28.02 36.84 0.63
C VAL A 4 -26.67 36.35 0.10
N PHE A 5 -25.70 37.26 -0.08
CA PHE A 5 -24.36 36.91 -0.53
C PHE A 5 -23.58 36.14 0.54
N LYS A 6 -23.62 36.60 1.80
CA LYS A 6 -22.97 35.91 2.94
C LYS A 6 -23.53 34.50 3.19
N THR A 7 -24.84 34.31 3.11
CA THR A 7 -25.48 32.99 3.28
C THR A 7 -25.16 32.04 2.13
N ARG A 8 -25.01 32.53 0.90
CA ARG A 8 -24.56 31.72 -0.24
C ARG A 8 -23.10 31.29 -0.11
N LEU A 9 -22.20 32.20 0.28
CA LEU A 9 -20.79 31.89 0.55
C LEU A 9 -20.61 30.86 1.67
N PHE A 10 -21.36 31.01 2.76
CA PHE A 10 -21.32 30.06 3.88
C PHE A 10 -21.73 28.63 3.44
N LYS A 11 -22.81 28.50 2.65
CA LYS A 11 -23.25 27.19 2.12
C LYS A 11 -22.20 26.54 1.21
N VAL A 12 -21.53 27.33 0.37
CA VAL A 12 -20.44 26.84 -0.48
C VAL A 12 -19.25 26.39 0.37
N ALA A 13 -18.84 27.18 1.36
CA ALA A 13 -17.75 26.81 2.26
C ALA A 13 -18.04 25.50 3.02
N VAL A 14 -19.26 25.34 3.54
CA VAL A 14 -19.70 24.10 4.20
C VAL A 14 -19.67 22.93 3.22
N PHE A 15 -20.19 23.11 2.01
CA PHE A 15 -20.16 22.05 0.98
C PHE A 15 -18.73 21.62 0.63
N VAL A 16 -17.81 22.57 0.45
CA VAL A 16 -16.40 22.28 0.18
C VAL A 16 -15.77 21.50 1.32
N LEU A 17 -16.01 21.90 2.58
CA LEU A 17 -15.50 21.19 3.76
C LEU A 17 -16.05 19.75 3.86
N VAL A 18 -17.33 19.55 3.54
CA VAL A 18 -17.94 18.22 3.49
C VAL A 18 -17.28 17.36 2.41
N VAL A 19 -17.08 17.90 1.21
CA VAL A 19 -16.42 17.17 0.11
C VAL A 19 -14.98 16.80 0.48
N ILE A 20 -14.21 17.72 1.04
CA ILE A 20 -12.83 17.46 1.49
C ILE A 20 -12.82 16.36 2.57
N SER A 21 -13.75 16.41 3.53
CA SER A 21 -13.84 15.41 4.60
C SER A 21 -14.19 14.03 4.06
N LEU A 22 -15.14 13.95 3.10
CA LEU A 22 -15.51 12.70 2.44
C LEU A 22 -14.35 12.13 1.61
N LEU A 23 -13.62 12.98 0.89
CA LEU A 23 -12.43 12.58 0.14
C LEU A 23 -11.35 12.02 1.07
N ALA A 24 -11.05 12.71 2.17
CA ALA A 24 -10.07 12.24 3.15
C ALA A 24 -10.49 10.90 3.77
N ALA A 25 -11.78 10.75 4.13
CA ALA A 25 -12.30 9.50 4.67
C ALA A 25 -12.21 8.34 3.67
N PHE A 26 -12.63 8.56 2.42
CA PHE A 26 -12.55 7.55 1.37
C PHE A 26 -11.10 7.13 1.10
N ALA A 27 -10.20 8.11 1.04
CA ALA A 27 -8.81 7.86 0.71
C ALA A 27 -8.06 7.14 1.86
N LYS A 28 -8.45 7.39 3.12
CA LYS A 28 -8.02 6.59 4.28
C LYS A 28 -8.53 5.16 4.20
N LEU A 29 -9.83 4.97 3.98
CA LEU A 29 -10.42 3.63 3.85
C LEU A 29 -9.75 2.81 2.74
N ARG A 30 -9.44 3.45 1.61
CA ARG A 30 -8.74 2.78 0.51
C ARG A 30 -7.30 2.41 0.88
N HIS A 31 -6.58 3.29 1.56
CA HIS A 31 -5.22 2.99 2.03
C HIS A 31 -5.21 1.80 2.99
N ASP A 32 -6.10 1.78 3.98
CA ASP A 32 -6.22 0.68 4.95
C ASP A 32 -6.58 -0.64 4.24
N SER A 33 -7.46 -0.59 3.23
CA SER A 33 -7.79 -1.73 2.38
C SER A 33 -6.58 -2.25 1.58
N ILE A 34 -5.81 -1.37 0.94
CA ILE A 34 -4.59 -1.77 0.21
C ILE A 34 -3.60 -2.43 1.17
N VAL A 35 -3.33 -1.81 2.33
CA VAL A 35 -2.40 -2.37 3.33
C VAL A 35 -2.90 -3.72 3.84
N SER A 36 -4.20 -3.87 4.08
CA SER A 36 -4.81 -5.13 4.50
C SER A 36 -4.66 -6.24 3.45
N GLU A 37 -4.92 -5.93 2.18
CA GLU A 37 -4.72 -6.85 1.04
C GLU A 37 -3.25 -7.29 0.94
N ARG A 38 -2.30 -6.35 1.09
CA ARG A 38 -0.88 -6.66 1.08
C ARG A 38 -0.47 -7.52 2.26
N LYS A 39 -0.96 -7.23 3.47
CA LYS A 39 -0.76 -8.07 4.67
C LYS A 39 -1.25 -9.50 4.45
N ALA A 40 -2.46 -9.65 3.90
CA ALA A 40 -3.00 -10.97 3.57
C ALA A 40 -2.13 -11.71 2.54
N SER A 41 -1.67 -11.01 1.50
CA SER A 41 -0.82 -11.59 0.45
C SER A 41 0.51 -12.12 1.00
N ILE A 42 1.25 -11.31 1.78
CA ILE A 42 2.53 -11.74 2.35
C ILE A 42 2.34 -12.85 3.39
N ARG A 43 1.21 -12.83 4.11
CA ARG A 43 0.85 -13.89 5.05
C ARG A 43 0.68 -15.24 4.34
N VAL A 44 -0.15 -15.28 3.30
CA VAL A 44 -0.40 -16.51 2.53
C VAL A 44 0.89 -17.05 1.89
N ALA A 45 1.74 -16.16 1.38
CA ALA A 45 3.03 -16.55 0.81
C ALA A 45 3.97 -17.17 1.86
N SER A 46 4.11 -16.56 3.04
CA SER A 46 4.88 -17.14 4.14
C SER A 46 4.29 -18.44 4.67
N GLU A 47 2.96 -18.55 4.79
CA GLU A 47 2.27 -19.78 5.23
C GLU A 47 2.52 -20.93 4.24
N SER A 48 2.55 -20.64 2.93
CA SER A 48 2.87 -21.63 1.91
C SER A 48 4.31 -22.13 2.03
N ALA A 49 5.27 -21.22 2.22
CA ALA A 49 6.66 -21.58 2.43
C ALA A 49 6.89 -22.35 3.75
N TYR A 50 6.19 -21.96 4.81
CA TYR A 50 6.17 -22.69 6.09
C TYR A 50 5.66 -24.12 5.91
N ASN A 51 4.58 -24.31 5.14
CA ASN A 51 4.01 -25.62 4.89
C ASN A 51 4.94 -26.52 4.06
N ILE A 52 5.72 -25.96 3.14
CA ILE A 52 6.78 -26.69 2.41
C ILE A 52 7.84 -27.18 3.41
N ILE A 53 8.32 -26.31 4.30
CA ILE A 53 9.27 -26.68 5.36
C ILE A 53 8.70 -27.81 6.23
N ALA A 54 7.45 -27.66 6.68
CA ALA A 54 6.78 -28.63 7.52
C ALA A 54 6.59 -29.99 6.82
N TYR A 55 6.28 -29.98 5.52
CA TYR A 55 6.16 -31.20 4.71
C TYR A 55 7.49 -31.97 4.68
N TYR A 56 8.60 -31.30 4.35
CA TYR A 56 9.92 -31.95 4.30
C TYR A 56 10.42 -32.39 5.68
N TYR A 57 10.12 -31.63 6.73
CA TYR A 57 10.37 -32.09 8.10
C TYR A 57 9.60 -33.38 8.41
N GLY A 58 8.34 -33.49 8.01
CA GLY A 58 7.57 -34.73 8.13
C GLY A 58 8.20 -35.91 7.40
N GLN A 59 8.89 -35.67 6.28
CA GLN A 59 9.61 -36.72 5.54
C GLN A 59 10.81 -37.31 6.31
N GLU A 60 11.31 -36.63 7.35
CA GLU A 60 12.34 -37.21 8.24
C GLU A 60 11.83 -38.47 8.93
N SER A 61 10.55 -38.49 9.32
CA SER A 61 9.93 -39.64 10.00
C SER A 61 9.81 -40.89 9.13
N VAL A 62 9.85 -40.74 7.80
CA VAL A 62 9.80 -41.83 6.82
C VAL A 62 11.18 -42.16 6.23
N GLY A 63 12.25 -41.64 6.84
CA GLY A 63 13.63 -42.02 6.55
C GLY A 63 14.40 -41.05 5.65
N LEU A 64 13.84 -39.89 5.27
CA LEU A 64 14.61 -38.87 4.56
C LEU A 64 15.63 -38.22 5.51
N PRO A 65 16.95 -38.24 5.22
CA PRO A 65 17.92 -37.59 6.09
C PRO A 65 17.63 -36.09 6.24
N ARG A 66 17.70 -35.57 7.47
CA ARG A 66 17.41 -34.16 7.79
C ARG A 66 18.09 -33.16 6.86
N VAL A 67 19.37 -33.36 6.54
CA VAL A 67 20.13 -32.48 5.63
C VAL A 67 19.51 -32.47 4.23
N GLU A 68 19.08 -33.62 3.73
CA GLU A 68 18.42 -33.73 2.43
C GLU A 68 17.00 -33.14 2.45
N ALA A 69 16.25 -33.35 3.54
CA ALA A 69 14.94 -32.72 3.74
C ALA A 69 15.03 -31.18 3.73
N GLN A 70 15.97 -30.63 4.50
CA GLN A 70 16.27 -29.20 4.55
C GLN A 70 16.68 -28.66 3.17
N ARG A 71 17.56 -29.36 2.45
CA ARG A 71 17.99 -28.98 1.10
C ARG A 71 16.83 -28.92 0.12
N ARG A 72 15.93 -29.92 0.14
CA ARG A 72 14.76 -29.96 -0.75
C ARG A 72 13.76 -28.86 -0.43
N ALA A 73 13.51 -28.58 0.85
CA ALA A 73 12.67 -27.47 1.27
C ALA A 73 13.18 -26.12 0.73
N LEU A 74 14.49 -25.86 0.88
CA LEU A 74 15.10 -24.62 0.39
C LEU A 74 15.11 -24.54 -1.15
N ASP A 75 15.33 -25.66 -1.85
CA ASP A 75 15.26 -25.71 -3.32
C ASP A 75 13.86 -25.36 -3.83
N GLU A 76 12.81 -25.89 -3.19
CA GLU A 76 11.43 -25.63 -3.59
C GLU A 76 11.01 -24.19 -3.30
N ILE A 77 11.37 -23.66 -2.12
CA ILE A 77 11.16 -22.25 -1.76
C ILE A 77 11.87 -21.32 -2.76
N SER A 78 13.06 -21.69 -3.23
CA SER A 78 13.86 -20.85 -4.15
C SER A 78 13.20 -20.56 -5.50
N ARG A 79 12.22 -21.39 -5.87
CA ARG A 79 11.49 -21.26 -7.14
C ARG A 79 10.29 -20.34 -7.03
N ILE A 80 9.88 -19.98 -5.80
CA ILE A 80 8.71 -19.16 -5.55
C ILE A 80 9.06 -17.68 -5.73
N ARG A 81 8.35 -17.02 -6.64
CA ARG A 81 8.38 -15.58 -6.89
C ARG A 81 6.96 -15.07 -7.03
N TYR A 82 6.71 -13.84 -6.60
CA TYR A 82 5.39 -13.22 -6.69
C TYR A 82 5.49 -11.69 -6.65
N GLY A 83 4.36 -11.01 -6.86
CA GLY A 83 4.27 -9.55 -6.72
C GLY A 83 4.85 -8.75 -7.89
N GLY A 84 4.38 -7.52 -8.05
CA GLY A 84 4.67 -6.68 -9.22
C GLY A 84 3.98 -7.17 -10.50
N ASP A 85 4.11 -6.39 -11.58
CA ASP A 85 3.48 -6.67 -12.87
C ASP A 85 4.09 -7.91 -13.56
N ASP A 86 5.34 -8.23 -13.25
CA ASP A 86 6.07 -9.40 -13.76
C ASP A 86 5.95 -10.64 -12.85
N ALA A 87 5.19 -10.53 -11.75
CA ALA A 87 5.07 -11.55 -10.71
C ALA A 87 6.41 -12.00 -10.09
N ARG A 88 7.44 -11.13 -10.09
CA ARG A 88 8.77 -11.46 -9.55
C ARG A 88 9.34 -10.42 -8.61
N THR A 89 8.63 -9.34 -8.32
CA THR A 89 9.18 -8.24 -7.50
C THR A 89 9.49 -8.66 -6.06
N GLU A 90 8.70 -9.56 -5.48
CA GLU A 90 8.88 -10.07 -4.14
C GLU A 90 9.50 -11.47 -4.12
N TYR A 91 10.12 -11.81 -2.99
CA TYR A 91 10.87 -13.04 -2.79
C TYR A 91 10.77 -13.51 -1.35
N LEU A 92 10.80 -14.83 -1.18
CA LEU A 92 10.91 -15.47 0.14
C LEU A 92 12.35 -15.50 0.60
N TYR A 93 12.55 -15.47 1.91
CA TYR A 93 13.83 -15.72 2.54
C TYR A 93 13.67 -16.72 3.69
N VAL A 94 14.74 -17.43 3.99
CA VAL A 94 14.81 -18.34 5.14
C VAL A 94 16.08 -18.04 5.92
N TYR A 95 15.94 -17.94 7.22
CA TYR A 95 17.03 -17.68 8.16
C TYR A 95 17.00 -18.71 9.29
N ARG A 96 18.15 -18.96 9.90
CA ARG A 96 18.22 -19.51 11.25
C ARG A 96 17.95 -18.42 12.27
N MET A 97 17.47 -18.78 13.46
CA MET A 97 17.19 -17.82 14.54
C MET A 97 18.45 -17.11 15.06
N ASP A 98 19.65 -17.58 14.72
CA ASP A 98 20.92 -16.90 15.01
C ASP A 98 21.34 -15.89 13.92
N GLY A 99 20.58 -15.75 12.83
CA GLY A 99 20.83 -14.80 11.75
C GLY A 99 21.54 -15.36 10.52
N VAL A 100 21.88 -16.66 10.50
CA VAL A 100 22.45 -17.28 9.29
C VAL A 100 21.40 -17.37 8.20
N ASN A 101 21.70 -16.81 7.04
CA ASN A 101 20.84 -16.87 5.85
C ASN A 101 20.92 -18.27 5.22
N LEU A 102 19.77 -18.92 5.06
CA LEU A 102 19.66 -20.24 4.45
C LEU A 102 19.11 -20.18 3.03
N HIS A 103 18.29 -19.17 2.75
CA HIS A 103 17.78 -18.90 1.42
C HIS A 103 17.52 -17.40 1.24
N HIS A 104 17.99 -16.87 0.11
CA HIS A 104 17.73 -15.51 -0.31
C HIS A 104 17.90 -15.39 -1.82
N VAL A 105 17.23 -14.40 -2.41
CA VAL A 105 17.35 -14.12 -3.85
C VAL A 105 18.78 -13.72 -4.24
N ARG A 106 19.44 -12.95 -3.36
CA ARG A 106 20.88 -12.67 -3.39
C ARG A 106 21.67 -13.87 -2.86
N LYS A 107 22.21 -14.68 -3.78
CA LYS A 107 22.91 -15.93 -3.46
C LYS A 107 24.16 -15.71 -2.61
N GLU A 108 24.80 -14.54 -2.72
CA GLU A 108 25.97 -14.14 -1.95
C GLU A 108 25.70 -14.01 -0.44
N LEU A 109 24.44 -13.89 -0.01
CA LEU A 109 24.09 -13.85 1.40
C LEU A 109 23.96 -15.24 2.02
N ILE A 110 23.72 -16.29 1.21
CA ILE A 110 23.45 -17.64 1.71
C ILE A 110 24.69 -18.19 2.44
N GLY A 111 24.48 -18.72 3.64
CA GLY A 111 25.52 -19.22 4.54
C GLY A 111 26.17 -18.16 5.41
N THR A 112 25.88 -16.86 5.19
CA THR A 112 26.43 -15.77 6.00
C THR A 112 25.49 -15.38 7.15
N ASN A 113 26.05 -14.98 8.29
CA ASN A 113 25.26 -14.41 9.38
C ASN A 113 25.01 -12.92 9.12
N VAL A 114 23.82 -12.61 8.63
CA VAL A 114 23.47 -11.24 8.23
C VAL A 114 22.90 -10.40 9.38
N ALA A 115 22.66 -10.98 10.56
CA ALA A 115 22.08 -10.27 11.70
C ALA A 115 22.93 -9.10 12.18
N ALA A 116 24.25 -9.18 12.02
CA ALA A 116 25.17 -8.09 12.36
C ALA A 116 25.72 -7.34 11.13
N MET A 117 25.47 -7.83 9.91
CA MET A 117 26.03 -7.25 8.68
C MET A 117 25.08 -6.25 8.01
N LEU A 118 23.79 -6.56 7.97
CA LEU A 118 22.79 -5.66 7.41
C LEU A 118 22.42 -4.62 8.45
N ARG A 119 22.85 -3.38 8.20
CA ARG A 119 22.53 -2.21 9.01
C ARG A 119 21.76 -1.21 8.16
N ASP A 120 20.63 -0.73 8.67
CA ASP A 120 19.85 0.28 7.97
C ASP A 120 20.44 1.70 8.15
N ALA A 121 19.85 2.68 7.46
CA ALA A 121 20.29 4.08 7.53
C ALA A 121 20.13 4.70 8.92
N ASN A 122 19.26 4.15 9.77
CA ASN A 122 19.02 4.59 11.15
C ASN A 122 19.93 3.89 12.15
N GLY A 123 20.74 2.92 11.68
CA GLY A 123 21.67 2.16 12.49
C GLY A 123 21.07 0.92 13.16
N ASN A 124 19.83 0.55 12.84
CA ASN A 124 19.20 -0.68 13.30
C ASN A 124 19.70 -1.89 12.52
N TYR A 125 19.39 -3.08 13.02
CA TYR A 125 19.75 -4.36 12.41
C TYR A 125 18.47 -5.10 12.03
N PRO A 126 17.98 -4.93 10.79
CA PRO A 126 16.65 -5.39 10.38
C PRO A 126 16.40 -6.88 10.64
N VAL A 127 17.43 -7.73 10.47
CA VAL A 127 17.31 -9.16 10.73
C VAL A 127 17.21 -9.47 12.22
N LYS A 128 17.86 -8.69 13.10
CA LYS A 128 17.67 -8.82 14.55
C LYS A 128 16.26 -8.40 14.95
N ASP A 129 15.70 -7.38 14.32
CA ASP A 129 14.32 -6.95 14.59
C ASP A 129 13.32 -8.08 14.27
N LEU A 130 13.53 -8.80 13.15
CA LEU A 130 12.74 -9.98 12.79
C LEU A 130 12.90 -11.12 13.82
N ILE A 131 14.14 -11.43 14.21
CA ILE A 131 14.43 -12.47 15.22
C ILE A 131 13.77 -12.13 16.56
N ASN A 132 13.90 -10.89 17.01
CA ASN A 132 13.32 -10.40 18.25
C ASN A 132 11.79 -10.49 18.24
N ALA A 133 11.16 -10.17 17.10
CA ALA A 133 9.71 -10.28 16.95
C ALA A 133 9.19 -11.74 17.06
N LEU A 134 10.06 -12.73 16.88
CA LEU A 134 9.76 -14.17 16.91
C LEU A 134 10.22 -14.89 18.19
N GLN A 135 10.87 -14.21 19.15
CA GLN A 135 11.38 -14.86 20.36
C GLN A 135 10.28 -15.64 21.10
N ASP A 136 9.13 -14.99 21.33
CA ASP A 136 7.99 -15.56 22.06
C ASP A 136 6.75 -15.76 21.17
N LYS A 137 6.91 -15.69 19.85
CA LYS A 137 5.80 -15.72 18.90
C LYS A 137 6.10 -16.66 17.74
N LYS A 138 5.07 -17.39 17.30
CA LYS A 138 5.15 -18.24 16.10
C LYS A 138 5.18 -17.44 14.81
N SER A 139 4.63 -16.22 14.82
CA SER A 139 4.64 -15.33 13.67
C SER A 139 4.50 -13.86 14.09
N ALA A 140 4.92 -12.95 13.22
CA ALA A 140 4.79 -11.52 13.43
C ALA A 140 4.73 -10.75 12.11
N TYR A 141 4.01 -9.62 12.13
CA TYR A 141 4.23 -8.56 11.15
C TYR A 141 5.30 -7.61 11.68
N VAL A 142 6.26 -7.25 10.83
CA VAL A 142 7.37 -6.34 11.19
C VAL A 142 7.62 -5.38 10.05
N GLU A 143 7.69 -4.09 10.35
CA GLU A 143 8.21 -3.09 9.43
C GLU A 143 9.68 -2.85 9.73
N SER A 144 10.54 -3.06 8.73
CA SER A 144 11.97 -2.79 8.85
C SER A 144 12.58 -2.49 7.50
N MET A 145 13.75 -1.85 7.50
CA MET A 145 14.38 -1.38 6.27
C MET A 145 15.23 -2.47 5.64
N PHE A 146 14.94 -2.84 4.40
CA PHE A 146 15.71 -3.84 3.65
C PHE A 146 16.12 -3.31 2.27
N PRO A 147 17.24 -3.78 1.69
CA PRO A 147 17.58 -3.50 0.30
C PRO A 147 16.74 -4.37 -0.65
N ARG A 148 16.40 -3.83 -1.83
CA ARG A 148 15.83 -4.61 -2.93
C ARG A 148 16.88 -5.56 -3.53
N GLU A 149 16.47 -6.48 -4.39
CA GLU A 149 17.39 -7.42 -5.08
C GLU A 149 18.46 -6.70 -5.91
N ASN A 150 18.12 -5.59 -6.57
CA ASN A 150 19.01 -4.87 -7.49
C ASN A 150 19.49 -3.51 -6.96
N ASP A 151 19.11 -3.14 -5.73
CA ASP A 151 19.45 -1.86 -5.13
C ASP A 151 19.73 -2.03 -3.64
N TRP A 152 20.93 -1.61 -3.21
CA TRP A 152 21.36 -1.71 -1.81
C TRP A 152 20.81 -0.61 -0.91
N ARG A 153 20.14 0.41 -1.47
CA ARG A 153 19.46 1.43 -0.68
C ARG A 153 18.36 0.77 0.16
N PRO A 154 18.40 0.87 1.50
CA PRO A 154 17.35 0.32 2.34
C PRO A 154 16.05 1.09 2.15
N VAL A 155 14.96 0.36 1.99
CA VAL A 155 13.59 0.88 1.90
C VAL A 155 12.73 0.16 2.93
N VAL A 156 11.72 0.84 3.47
CA VAL A 156 10.78 0.23 4.42
C VAL A 156 10.06 -0.92 3.74
N LYS A 157 10.18 -2.10 4.34
CA LYS A 157 9.49 -3.33 3.93
C LYS A 157 8.56 -3.76 5.06
N LEU A 158 7.27 -3.92 4.75
CA LEU A 158 6.33 -4.57 5.66
C LEU A 158 6.41 -6.07 5.43
N GLN A 159 6.76 -6.81 6.48
CA GLN A 159 7.11 -8.22 6.41
C GLN A 159 6.18 -9.05 7.27
N TYR A 160 6.00 -10.31 6.88
CA TYR A 160 5.36 -11.33 7.71
C TYR A 160 6.29 -12.52 7.82
N VAL A 161 6.71 -12.82 9.04
CA VAL A 161 7.67 -13.88 9.36
C VAL A 161 7.02 -14.96 10.21
N MET A 162 7.44 -16.20 10.01
CA MET A 162 6.96 -17.38 10.73
C MET A 162 8.13 -18.23 11.21
N ARG A 163 8.13 -18.57 12.50
CA ARG A 163 9.14 -19.42 13.14
C ARG A 163 8.78 -20.89 12.95
N PHE A 164 9.74 -21.68 12.48
CA PHE A 164 9.68 -23.13 12.42
C PHE A 164 10.67 -23.72 13.43
N GLU A 165 10.15 -23.98 14.64
CA GLU A 165 10.92 -24.42 15.81
C GLU A 165 11.76 -25.70 15.58
N PRO A 166 11.29 -26.76 14.90
CA PRO A 166 12.05 -28.02 14.80
C PRO A 166 13.42 -27.90 14.13
N TRP A 167 13.56 -26.92 13.22
CA TRP A 167 14.83 -26.62 12.56
C TRP A 167 15.51 -25.36 13.07
N ASP A 168 14.90 -24.65 14.03
CA ASP A 168 15.33 -23.33 14.50
C ASP A 168 15.45 -22.32 13.35
N TRP A 169 14.49 -22.39 12.43
CA TRP A 169 14.40 -21.53 11.25
C TRP A 169 13.27 -20.52 11.41
N PHE A 170 13.35 -19.45 10.64
CA PHE A 170 12.16 -18.68 10.29
C PHE A 170 12.15 -18.39 8.81
N VAL A 171 10.95 -18.36 8.26
CA VAL A 171 10.68 -18.01 6.87
C VAL A 171 9.88 -16.72 6.83
N GLY A 172 10.12 -15.91 5.82
CA GLY A 172 9.35 -14.69 5.66
C GLY A 172 9.44 -14.13 4.26
N THR A 173 8.60 -13.14 4.05
CA THR A 173 8.59 -12.28 2.89
C THR A 173 8.01 -10.93 3.28
N GLY A 174 7.88 -10.02 2.33
CA GLY A 174 7.22 -8.74 2.56
C GLY A 174 6.82 -8.05 1.27
N VAL A 175 6.36 -6.82 1.44
CA VAL A 175 6.10 -5.86 0.37
C VAL A 175 6.79 -4.55 0.67
N TRP A 176 7.22 -3.87 -0.38
CA TRP A 176 7.85 -2.56 -0.24
C TRP A 176 6.82 -1.47 -0.02
N MET A 177 6.97 -0.70 1.05
CA MET A 177 5.97 0.29 1.46
C MET A 177 5.93 1.50 0.52
N ASP A 178 7.04 1.82 -0.14
CA ASP A 178 7.05 2.87 -1.16
C ASP A 178 6.19 2.50 -2.38
N ASP A 179 6.09 1.22 -2.76
CA ASP A 179 5.19 0.79 -3.83
C ASP A 179 3.72 0.85 -3.39
N VAL A 180 3.44 0.53 -2.12
CA VAL A 180 2.11 0.71 -1.51
C VAL A 180 1.71 2.19 -1.49
N GLU A 181 2.65 3.07 -1.14
CA GLU A 181 2.46 4.52 -1.12
C GLU A 181 2.29 5.11 -2.51
N LYS A 182 3.08 4.69 -3.50
CA LYS A 182 2.89 5.10 -4.91
C LYS A 182 1.50 4.71 -5.41
N GLN A 183 1.07 3.49 -5.12
CA GLN A 183 -0.27 3.02 -5.51
C GLN A 183 -1.37 3.86 -4.84
N ARG A 184 -1.21 4.15 -3.55
CA ARG A 184 -2.08 5.10 -2.82
C ARG A 184 -2.12 6.44 -3.54
N ASP A 185 -0.97 7.08 -3.77
CA ASP A 185 -0.88 8.44 -4.31
C ASP A 185 -1.50 8.54 -5.71
N MET A 186 -1.32 7.52 -6.54
CA MET A 186 -1.99 7.43 -7.85
C MET A 186 -3.53 7.51 -7.71
N TYR A 187 -4.12 6.71 -6.81
CA TYR A 187 -5.57 6.76 -6.58
C TYR A 187 -6.03 8.12 -6.02
N TYR A 188 -5.26 8.70 -5.09
CA TYR A 188 -5.56 10.02 -4.54
C TYR A 188 -5.62 11.09 -5.65
N TRP A 189 -4.64 11.13 -6.55
CA TRP A 189 -4.63 12.09 -7.66
C TRP A 189 -5.77 11.87 -8.65
N ILE A 190 -6.09 10.61 -8.98
CA ILE A 190 -7.25 10.30 -9.84
C ILE A 190 -8.54 10.86 -9.23
N LEU A 191 -8.74 10.69 -7.92
CA LEU A 191 -9.90 11.25 -7.23
C LEU A 191 -9.89 12.78 -7.26
N VAL A 192 -8.76 13.41 -6.94
CA VAL A 192 -8.63 14.89 -6.97
C VAL A 192 -8.99 15.44 -8.36
N PHE A 193 -8.48 14.82 -9.43
CA PHE A 193 -8.79 15.24 -10.80
C PHE A 193 -10.25 14.99 -11.17
N ALA A 194 -10.81 13.83 -10.83
CA ALA A 194 -12.22 13.52 -11.09
C ALA A 194 -13.15 14.51 -10.39
N PHE A 195 -12.92 14.80 -9.11
CA PHE A 195 -13.72 15.77 -8.36
C PHE A 195 -13.51 17.21 -8.85
N SER A 196 -12.29 17.59 -9.22
CA SER A 196 -12.00 18.90 -9.82
C SER A 196 -12.73 19.07 -11.15
N PHE A 197 -12.77 18.02 -11.98
CA PHE A 197 -13.50 18.01 -13.25
C PHE A 197 -15.01 18.14 -13.03
N VAL A 198 -15.59 17.38 -12.09
CA VAL A 198 -17.01 17.52 -11.73
C VAL A 198 -17.30 18.93 -11.20
N GLY A 199 -16.43 19.47 -10.34
CA GLY A 199 -16.54 20.85 -9.84
C GLY A 199 -16.51 21.89 -10.95
N LEU A 200 -15.62 21.72 -11.93
CA LEU A 200 -15.54 22.56 -13.12
C LEU A 200 -16.85 22.49 -13.94
N CYS A 201 -17.36 21.29 -14.23
CA CYS A 201 -18.62 21.10 -14.95
C CYS A 201 -19.81 21.79 -14.24
N VAL A 202 -19.91 21.63 -12.92
CA VAL A 202 -20.94 22.30 -12.12
C VAL A 202 -20.79 23.82 -12.19
N SER A 203 -19.56 24.34 -12.10
CA SER A 203 -19.30 25.78 -12.19
C SER A 203 -19.72 26.36 -13.55
N VAL A 204 -19.44 25.65 -14.65
CA VAL A 204 -19.86 26.04 -16.01
C VAL A 204 -21.39 26.11 -16.11
N VAL A 205 -22.11 25.11 -15.58
CA VAL A 205 -23.58 25.11 -15.59
C VAL A 205 -24.15 26.26 -14.76
N VAL A 206 -23.57 26.56 -13.59
CA VAL A 206 -24.00 27.67 -12.73
C VAL A 206 -23.77 29.01 -13.44
N VAL A 207 -22.60 29.21 -14.04
CA VAL A 207 -22.27 30.42 -14.80
C VAL A 207 -23.20 30.58 -16.00
N TRP A 208 -23.45 29.50 -16.75
CA TRP A 208 -24.38 29.52 -17.88
C TRP A 208 -25.79 29.92 -17.44
N LYS A 209 -26.34 29.30 -16.38
CA LYS A 209 -27.66 29.67 -15.85
C LYS A 209 -27.72 31.12 -15.37
N TRP A 210 -26.64 31.63 -14.77
CA TRP A 210 -26.54 33.02 -14.35
C TRP A 210 -26.54 33.97 -15.56
N VAL A 211 -25.74 33.69 -16.59
CA VAL A 211 -25.69 34.49 -17.83
C VAL A 211 -27.07 34.52 -18.51
N VAL A 212 -27.74 33.36 -18.62
CA VAL A 212 -29.09 33.28 -19.19
C VAL A 212 -30.07 34.11 -18.37
N SER A 213 -30.08 33.98 -17.04
CA SER A 213 -30.96 34.77 -16.16
C SER A 213 -30.75 36.27 -16.31
N VAL A 214 -29.49 36.74 -16.35
CA VAL A 214 -29.17 38.16 -16.52
C VAL A 214 -29.61 38.66 -17.90
N SER A 215 -29.41 37.85 -18.94
CA SER A 215 -29.85 38.19 -20.29
C SER A 215 -31.38 38.29 -20.40
N GLN A 216 -32.12 37.39 -19.74
CA GLN A 216 -33.58 37.40 -19.68
C GLN A 216 -34.10 38.67 -19.00
N THR A 217 -33.55 39.01 -17.83
CA THR A 217 -33.95 40.23 -17.11
C THR A 217 -33.70 41.51 -17.92
N ARG A 218 -32.62 41.55 -18.72
CA ARG A 218 -32.33 42.69 -19.62
C ARG A 218 -33.33 42.78 -20.77
N LEU A 219 -33.73 41.64 -21.35
CA LEU A 219 -34.73 41.61 -22.42
C LEU A 219 -36.10 42.06 -21.91
N ASP A 220 -36.49 41.58 -20.72
CA ASP A 220 -37.75 41.96 -20.08
C ASP A 220 -37.81 43.47 -19.81
N SER A 221 -36.72 44.09 -19.33
CA SER A 221 -36.69 45.56 -19.12
C SER A 221 -36.83 46.36 -20.41
N LEU A 222 -36.20 45.92 -21.51
CA LEU A 222 -36.29 46.61 -22.80
C LEU A 222 -37.68 46.52 -23.43
N ASN A 223 -38.40 45.43 -23.20
CA ASN A 223 -39.79 45.27 -23.68
C ASN A 223 -40.77 46.15 -22.89
N VAL A 224 -40.56 46.31 -21.59
CA VAL A 224 -41.37 47.22 -20.75
C VAL A 224 -41.24 48.67 -21.23
N ASP A 225 -40.01 49.16 -21.47
CA ASP A 225 -39.78 50.53 -21.95
C ASP A 225 -40.43 50.80 -23.32
N LYS A 226 -40.43 49.81 -24.23
CA LYS A 226 -41.14 49.94 -25.52
C LYS A 226 -42.66 50.04 -25.36
N SER A 227 -43.24 49.22 -24.49
CA SER A 227 -44.70 49.22 -24.25
C SER A 227 -45.20 50.48 -23.51
N GLY A 228 -44.32 51.14 -22.75
CA GLY A 228 -44.60 52.42 -22.08
C GLY A 228 -44.54 53.62 -23.02
N GLY A 229 -43.76 53.55 -24.11
CA GLY A 229 -43.60 54.64 -25.08
C GLY A 229 -44.70 54.72 -26.16
N GLU A 230 -45.45 53.65 -26.41
CA GLU A 230 -46.57 53.65 -27.37
C GLU A 230 -47.89 54.19 -26.80
N ASN A 231 -47.97 54.43 -25.49
CA ASN A 231 -49.17 54.92 -24.79
C ASN A 231 -49.07 56.37 -24.29
N ALA A 232 -48.10 57.15 -24.77
CA ALA A 232 -47.92 58.57 -24.47
C ALA A 232 -47.95 59.39 -25.77
#